data_AF-A0A2S2NMU7-F1
#
_entry.id   AF-A0A2S2NMU7-F1
#
_cell.length_a   1.000
_cell.length_b   1.000
_cell.length_c   1.000
_cell.angle_alpha   90.00
_cell.angle_beta   90.00
_cell.angle_gamma   90.00
#
_symmetry.space_group_name_H-M   'P 1'
#
loop_
_entity.id
_entity.type
_entity.pdbx_description
1 polymer ?
#
loop_
_entity_poly.entity_id
_entity_poly.type
_entity_poly.pdbx_seq_one_letter_code
_entity_poly.pdbx_strand_id
1 'polypeptide(L)'
;SVWNEISEQLDNRMSGKAIHTFVFEGRYAIKEKLGFTSIPDSISGINIPRRVFDEPENDISSSGSSDQFEMPSKKFVFTFSVDEWKTIQPQEIKYKMIDKTRPMQNFRLYYVLPKSNWTPIMAEHFWEHTRLPCCLSFKRAKVTPDGCKYVVVVARCTVCKSHFKGTIDERPAENSRVLMNCIYTGNYNEEHTISRKRRMLGPTISKYTTSIINEGVSCETTREREAARLMKIGDCEPPIIPRGNSLRALKARKLASERRHEDTLTALVLMQKEE
;
A
#
# COMPACT_ATOMS: atom_id res chain seq x y z
N SER A 1 37.22 -6.84 -1.51
CA SER A 1 36.50 -5.54 -1.55
C SER A 1 36.87 -4.84 -0.28
N VAL A 2 37.45 -3.65 -0.36
CA VAL A 2 38.02 -2.93 0.79
C VAL A 2 37.04 -2.88 1.97
N TRP A 3 35.74 -2.72 1.70
CA TRP A 3 34.71 -2.68 2.74
C TRP A 3 34.43 -4.04 3.41
N ASN A 4 34.59 -5.16 2.68
CA ASN A 4 34.46 -6.49 3.25
C ASN A 4 35.71 -6.87 4.07
N GLU A 5 36.88 -6.38 3.68
CA GLU A 5 38.13 -6.57 4.44
C GLU A 5 38.08 -5.79 5.77
N ILE A 6 37.53 -4.56 5.76
CA ILE A 6 37.28 -3.80 6.99
C ILE A 6 36.20 -4.48 7.86
N SER A 7 35.17 -5.07 7.24
CA SER A 7 34.16 -5.88 7.96
C SER A 7 34.79 -7.08 8.66
N GLU A 8 35.72 -7.79 8.01
CA GLU A 8 36.43 -8.92 8.60
C GLU A 8 37.33 -8.49 9.76
N GLN A 9 38.00 -7.33 9.68
CA GLN A 9 38.77 -6.75 10.78
C GLN A 9 37.90 -6.29 11.97
N LEU A 10 36.61 -6.07 11.75
CA LEU A 10 35.62 -5.71 12.77
C LEU A 10 34.79 -6.92 13.24
N ASP A 11 35.34 -8.14 13.11
CA ASP A 11 34.69 -9.42 13.47
C ASP A 11 33.32 -9.62 12.81
N ASN A 12 33.11 -9.07 11.61
CA ASN A 12 31.84 -9.09 10.89
C ASN A 12 30.65 -8.53 11.68
N ARG A 13 30.90 -7.68 12.69
CA ARG A 13 29.83 -6.99 13.44
C ARG A 13 29.04 -6.02 12.56
N MET A 14 29.61 -5.61 11.43
CA MET A 14 29.00 -4.70 10.47
C MET A 14 29.36 -5.14 9.05
N SER A 15 28.35 -5.30 8.18
CA SER A 15 28.60 -5.74 6.81
C SER A 15 29.36 -4.68 6.00
N GLY A 16 30.19 -5.10 5.04
CA GLY A 16 30.91 -4.17 4.18
C GLY A 16 30.01 -3.19 3.43
N LYS A 17 28.78 -3.59 3.08
CA LYS A 17 27.79 -2.66 2.52
C LYS A 17 27.40 -1.55 3.50
N ALA A 18 27.17 -1.88 4.77
CA ALA A 18 26.82 -0.89 5.78
C ALA A 18 27.99 0.09 6.03
N ILE A 19 29.23 -0.43 6.07
CA ILE A 19 30.44 0.40 6.22
C ILE A 19 30.57 1.38 5.05
N HIS A 20 30.40 0.90 3.81
CA HIS A 20 30.40 1.75 2.62
C HIS A 20 29.35 2.87 2.72
N THR A 21 28.11 2.54 3.10
CA THR A 21 27.04 3.53 3.24
C THR A 21 27.35 4.56 4.33
N PHE A 22 27.88 4.15 5.48
CA PHE A 22 28.25 5.07 6.56
C PHE A 22 29.34 6.06 6.15
N VAL A 23 30.36 5.60 5.43
CA VAL A 23 31.44 6.46 4.94
C VAL A 23 30.93 7.38 3.82
N PHE A 24 30.15 6.85 2.88
CA PHE A 24 29.65 7.61 1.74
C PHE A 24 28.67 8.72 2.14
N GLU A 25 27.70 8.39 3.01
CA GLU A 25 26.72 9.34 3.54
C GLU A 25 27.31 10.25 4.65
N GLY A 26 28.58 10.08 5.02
CA GLY A 26 29.25 10.95 5.98
C GLY A 26 28.69 10.86 7.40
N ARG A 27 28.07 9.73 7.78
CA ARG A 27 27.50 9.57 9.12
C ARG A 27 28.61 9.58 10.17
N TYR A 28 28.35 10.22 11.30
CA TYR A 28 29.30 10.35 12.42
C TYR A 28 30.64 11.01 12.05
N ALA A 29 30.65 11.85 11.01
CA ALA A 29 31.85 12.54 10.52
C ALA A 29 33.01 11.60 10.15
N ILE A 30 32.71 10.33 9.82
CA ILE A 30 33.73 9.33 9.47
C ILE A 30 34.48 9.74 8.20
N LYS A 31 33.77 10.33 7.23
CA LYS A 31 34.33 10.83 5.98
C LYS A 31 35.38 11.93 6.21
N GLU A 32 35.11 12.85 7.14
CA GLU A 32 36.03 13.92 7.53
C GLU A 32 37.24 13.38 8.30
N LYS A 33 37.03 12.43 9.21
CA LYS A 33 38.10 11.75 9.97
C LYS A 33 39.02 10.92 9.08
N LEU A 34 38.52 10.42 7.94
CA LEU A 34 39.31 9.72 6.93
C LEU A 34 40.01 10.67 5.94
N GLY A 35 39.89 11.99 6.14
CA GLY A 35 40.59 13.00 5.32
C GLY A 35 39.95 13.26 3.96
N PHE A 36 38.72 12.79 3.71
CA PHE A 36 37.98 13.13 2.51
C PHE A 36 37.35 14.52 2.69
N THR A 37 38.08 15.57 2.34
CA THR A 37 37.56 16.94 2.31
C THR A 37 36.47 17.08 1.25
N SER A 38 35.31 17.59 1.66
CA SER A 38 34.23 17.97 0.77
C SER A 38 34.70 19.14 -0.10
N ILE A 39 34.80 18.92 -1.42
CA ILE A 39 35.02 20.02 -2.37
C ILE A 39 33.79 20.94 -2.29
N PRO A 40 33.95 22.27 -2.18
CA PRO A 40 32.82 23.19 -2.25
C PRO A 40 32.20 23.13 -3.65
N ASP A 41 30.89 22.91 -3.73
CA ASP A 41 30.12 22.90 -4.98
C ASP A 41 30.14 24.29 -5.61
N SER A 42 31.14 24.53 -6.43
CA SER A 42 31.19 25.66 -7.36
C SER A 42 32.09 25.24 -8.51
N ILE A 43 31.49 24.55 -9.50
CA ILE A 43 31.75 24.67 -10.94
C ILE A 43 30.64 23.89 -11.66
N SER A 44 29.95 24.62 -12.53
CA SER A 44 28.93 24.20 -13.47
C SER A 44 29.39 23.08 -14.43
N GLY A 45 28.50 22.09 -14.59
CA GLY A 45 28.22 21.41 -15.85
C GLY A 45 29.27 20.44 -16.38
N ILE A 46 29.12 19.14 -16.06
CA ILE A 46 29.45 18.01 -16.95
C ILE A 46 28.39 16.92 -16.70
N ASN A 47 27.68 16.52 -17.76
CA ASN A 47 26.75 15.39 -17.76
C ASN A 47 27.52 14.06 -17.62
N ILE A 48 27.18 13.26 -16.61
CA ILE A 48 27.56 11.84 -16.54
C ILE A 48 26.28 11.01 -16.31
N PRO A 49 26.03 9.93 -17.08
CA PRO A 49 24.76 9.21 -17.01
C PRO A 49 24.69 8.38 -15.73
N ARG A 50 23.71 8.68 -14.87
CA ARG A 50 23.36 7.90 -13.67
C ARG A 50 22.83 6.53 -14.08
N ARG A 51 23.60 5.47 -13.81
CA ARG A 51 23.08 4.10 -13.78
C ARG A 51 22.19 3.93 -12.54
N VAL A 52 20.97 3.48 -12.78
CA VAL A 52 19.94 3.15 -11.79
C VAL A 52 20.39 1.93 -11.00
N PHE A 53 20.52 2.07 -9.69
CA PHE A 53 20.38 0.98 -8.73
C PHE A 53 19.51 1.48 -7.58
N ASP A 54 18.36 0.83 -7.41
CA ASP A 54 17.42 1.02 -6.31
C ASP A 54 18.07 0.61 -4.97
N GLU A 55 18.11 1.54 -4.02
CA GLU A 55 18.33 1.25 -2.59
C GLU A 55 17.11 1.74 -1.77
N PRO A 56 16.78 1.07 -0.65
CA PRO A 56 15.55 1.30 0.11
C PRO A 56 15.72 2.46 1.10
N GLU A 57 15.00 3.56 0.88
CA GLU A 57 14.97 4.69 1.81
C GLU A 57 14.34 4.31 3.15
N ASN A 58 15.13 4.50 4.20
CA ASN A 58 14.82 4.29 5.60
C ASN A 58 14.53 5.68 6.20
N ASP A 59 13.25 6.06 6.29
CA ASP A 59 12.81 7.38 6.79
C ASP A 59 13.02 7.48 8.31
N ILE A 60 14.17 8.01 8.73
CA ILE A 60 14.36 8.65 10.03
C ILE A 60 14.08 10.14 9.87
N SER A 61 13.09 10.62 10.62
CA SER A 61 12.78 12.03 10.77
C SER A 61 13.97 12.82 11.33
N SER A 62 14.38 13.88 10.63
CA SER A 62 15.18 14.96 11.22
C SER A 62 14.66 16.31 10.74
N SER A 63 14.39 17.16 11.72
CA SER A 63 14.17 18.61 11.62
C SER A 63 15.41 19.34 11.07
N GLY A 64 15.20 20.36 10.24
CA GLY A 64 16.28 21.26 9.80
C GLY A 64 15.94 22.13 8.58
N SER A 65 15.11 23.15 8.81
CA SER A 65 14.92 24.42 8.06
C SER A 65 15.55 24.63 6.67
N SER A 66 14.70 24.76 5.64
CA SER A 66 14.65 25.93 4.74
C SER A 66 13.35 25.89 3.90
N ASP A 67 12.65 27.02 3.82
CA ASP A 67 11.38 27.28 3.11
C ASP A 67 10.25 26.24 3.29
N GLN A 68 9.54 26.36 4.43
CA GLN A 68 8.25 25.69 4.60
C GLN A 68 7.18 26.37 3.73
N PHE A 69 7.13 26.02 2.45
CA PHE A 69 5.84 26.01 1.76
C PHE A 69 4.98 24.98 2.50
N GLU A 70 4.10 25.44 3.38
CA GLU A 70 3.16 24.59 4.09
C GLU A 70 2.24 23.95 3.06
N MET A 71 2.57 22.71 2.69
CA MET A 71 1.86 21.99 1.64
C MET A 71 0.41 21.78 2.08
N PRO A 72 -0.59 21.99 1.20
CA PRO A 72 -1.98 22.03 1.61
C PRO A 72 -2.36 20.69 2.26
N SER A 73 -3.12 20.78 3.35
CA SER A 73 -3.51 19.62 4.16
C SER A 73 -5.02 19.56 4.36
N LYS A 74 -5.60 18.39 4.12
CA LYS A 74 -7.02 18.11 4.37
C LYS A 74 -7.14 17.17 5.55
N LYS A 75 -7.86 17.59 6.59
CA LYS A 75 -8.17 16.77 7.77
C LYS A 75 -9.61 16.31 7.67
N PHE A 76 -9.85 15.03 7.89
CA PHE A 76 -11.20 14.43 7.90
C PHE A 76 -11.17 13.17 8.76
N VAL A 77 -12.34 12.65 9.10
CA VAL A 77 -12.47 11.49 9.99
C VAL A 77 -13.27 10.42 9.26
N PHE A 78 -12.67 9.24 9.07
CA PHE A 78 -13.42 8.07 8.62
C PHE A 78 -14.26 7.53 9.77
N THR A 79 -15.51 7.22 9.47
CA THR A 79 -16.44 6.65 10.44
C THR A 79 -16.82 5.26 9.98
N PHE A 80 -16.19 4.25 10.56
CA PHE A 80 -16.53 2.87 10.25
C PHE A 80 -17.76 2.43 11.04
N SER A 81 -18.72 1.83 10.32
CA SER A 81 -19.80 1.07 10.95
C SER A 81 -19.25 -0.16 11.67
N VAL A 82 -20.08 -0.74 12.55
CA VAL A 82 -19.70 -1.94 13.31
C VAL A 82 -19.38 -3.11 12.38
N ASP A 83 -20.15 -3.28 11.30
CA ASP A 83 -19.98 -4.39 10.35
C ASP A 83 -18.76 -4.21 9.44
N GLU A 84 -18.50 -2.97 8.99
CA GLU A 84 -17.25 -2.67 8.29
C GLU A 84 -16.03 -2.91 9.18
N TRP A 85 -16.10 -2.47 10.44
CA TRP A 85 -15.01 -2.67 11.38
C TRP A 85 -14.74 -4.15 11.64
N LYS A 86 -15.78 -4.97 11.85
CA LYS A 86 -15.65 -6.44 11.99
C LYS A 86 -14.90 -7.08 10.82
N THR A 87 -15.04 -6.52 9.62
CA THR A 87 -14.38 -7.04 8.41
C THR A 87 -12.89 -6.69 8.36
N ILE A 88 -12.48 -5.58 8.98
CA ILE A 88 -11.11 -5.04 8.90
C ILE A 88 -10.35 -5.06 10.22
N GLN A 89 -10.99 -5.47 11.31
CA GLN A 89 -10.39 -5.47 12.65
C GLN A 89 -9.05 -6.23 12.64
N PRO A 90 -8.04 -5.74 13.37
CA PRO A 90 -6.76 -6.42 13.46
C PRO A 90 -6.90 -7.86 13.95
N GLN A 91 -6.18 -8.78 13.28
CA GLN A 91 -6.12 -10.19 13.63
C GLN A 91 -4.70 -10.57 14.04
N GLU A 92 -4.59 -11.52 14.95
CA GLU A 92 -3.30 -12.06 15.37
C GLU A 92 -2.81 -13.11 14.37
N ILE A 93 -1.63 -12.90 13.80
CA ILE A 93 -1.00 -13.82 12.85
C ILE A 93 0.32 -14.33 13.42
N LYS A 94 0.48 -15.65 13.39
CA LYS A 94 1.72 -16.36 13.74
C LYS A 94 2.66 -16.36 12.55
N TYR A 95 3.82 -15.72 12.70
CA TYR A 95 4.90 -15.79 11.73
C TYR A 95 5.96 -16.77 12.22
N LYS A 96 6.35 -17.72 11.37
CA LYS A 96 7.48 -18.63 11.65
C LYS A 96 8.77 -17.82 11.66
N MET A 97 9.52 -17.92 12.74
CA MET A 97 10.85 -17.33 12.84
C MET A 97 11.86 -18.45 12.64
N ILE A 98 12.77 -18.30 11.68
CA ILE A 98 13.90 -19.20 11.51
C ILE A 98 15.10 -18.46 12.08
N ASP A 99 15.24 -18.48 13.40
CA ASP A 99 16.41 -17.94 14.08
C ASP A 99 17.30 -19.11 14.53
N LYS A 100 18.47 -19.22 13.89
CA LYS A 100 19.46 -20.28 14.18
C LYS A 100 20.00 -20.18 15.61
N THR A 101 19.86 -19.03 16.27
CA THR A 101 20.38 -18.77 17.63
C THR A 101 19.39 -19.10 18.74
N ARG A 102 18.09 -19.27 18.41
CA ARG A 102 17.02 -19.55 19.39
C ARG A 102 16.07 -20.65 18.89
N PRO A 103 16.49 -21.92 18.87
CA PRO A 103 15.71 -23.03 18.30
C PRO A 103 14.38 -23.33 19.00
N MET A 104 14.17 -22.80 20.21
CA MET A 104 12.93 -22.96 20.99
C MET A 104 11.85 -21.93 20.65
N GLN A 105 12.20 -20.78 20.03
CA GLN A 105 11.26 -19.70 19.74
C GLN A 105 10.97 -19.63 18.23
N ASN A 106 10.21 -20.62 17.76
CA ASN A 106 9.96 -20.82 16.32
C ASN A 106 8.86 -19.92 15.73
N PHE A 107 8.24 -19.07 16.54
CA PHE A 107 7.15 -18.20 16.10
C PHE A 107 7.12 -16.84 16.81
N ARG A 108 6.63 -15.82 16.09
CA ARG A 108 6.31 -14.49 16.62
C ARG A 108 4.89 -14.10 16.25
N LEU A 109 4.17 -13.57 17.23
CA LEU A 109 2.81 -13.09 17.08
C LEU A 109 2.83 -11.62 16.67
N TYR A 110 2.04 -11.28 15.65
CA TYR A 110 1.85 -9.91 15.19
C TYR A 110 0.37 -9.64 15.00
N TYR A 111 -0.08 -8.47 15.44
CA TYR A 111 -1.38 -7.94 15.07
C TYR A 111 -1.27 -7.25 13.72
N VAL A 112 -2.13 -7.63 12.78
CA VAL A 112 -2.16 -7.06 11.44
C VAL A 112 -3.59 -6.91 10.93
N LEU A 113 -3.83 -5.89 10.10
CA LEU A 113 -5.11 -5.78 9.41
C LEU A 113 -5.26 -6.93 8.38
N PRO A 114 -6.47 -7.49 8.20
CA PRO A 114 -6.70 -8.63 7.30
C PRO A 114 -6.30 -8.33 5.86
N LYS A 115 -5.41 -9.14 5.30
CA LYS A 115 -4.89 -8.94 3.94
C LYS A 115 -6.04 -8.83 2.93
N SER A 116 -5.91 -7.91 1.98
CA SER A 116 -6.86 -7.64 0.89
C SER A 116 -8.24 -7.07 1.26
N ASN A 117 -8.64 -7.06 2.53
CA ASN A 117 -9.98 -6.61 2.94
C ASN A 117 -10.03 -5.14 3.39
N TRP A 118 -9.04 -4.67 4.14
CA TRP A 118 -9.07 -3.32 4.71
C TRP A 118 -8.85 -2.22 3.68
N THR A 119 -8.02 -2.50 2.66
CA THR A 119 -7.65 -1.47 1.70
C THR A 119 -8.85 -1.04 0.84
N PRO A 120 -9.71 -1.93 0.27
CA PRO A 120 -10.97 -1.54 -0.39
C PRO A 120 -11.77 -0.51 0.38
N ILE A 121 -12.15 -0.86 1.62
CA ILE A 121 -12.99 -0.04 2.49
C ILE A 121 -12.37 1.34 2.72
N MET A 122 -11.07 1.41 3.03
CA MET A 122 -10.41 2.71 3.21
C MET A 122 -10.42 3.62 1.98
N ALA A 123 -10.44 3.07 0.76
CA ALA A 123 -10.52 3.92 -0.42
C ALA A 123 -11.93 4.40 -0.75
N GLU A 124 -12.96 3.62 -0.38
CA GLU A 124 -14.35 4.08 -0.51
C GLU A 124 -14.57 5.27 0.43
N HIS A 125 -14.21 5.13 1.70
CA HIS A 125 -14.23 6.24 2.68
C HIS A 125 -13.40 7.44 2.19
N PHE A 126 -12.21 7.20 1.64
CA PHE A 126 -11.40 8.29 1.07
C PHE A 126 -12.13 9.05 -0.04
N TRP A 127 -12.76 8.33 -0.98
CA TRP A 127 -13.52 8.95 -2.07
C TRP A 127 -14.72 9.74 -1.54
N GLU A 128 -15.46 9.17 -0.59
CA GLU A 128 -16.64 9.80 0.00
C GLU A 128 -16.32 11.17 0.64
N HIS A 129 -15.22 11.26 1.39
CA HIS A 129 -14.80 12.48 2.09
C HIS A 129 -14.05 13.48 1.21
N THR A 130 -13.31 13.00 0.21
CA THR A 130 -12.41 13.88 -0.55
C THR A 130 -12.92 14.23 -1.93
N ARG A 131 -13.61 13.30 -2.61
CA ARG A 131 -13.99 13.39 -4.02
C ARG A 131 -12.82 13.68 -4.96
N LEU A 132 -11.60 13.35 -4.53
CA LEU A 132 -10.38 13.59 -5.29
C LEU A 132 -10.07 12.41 -6.23
N PRO A 133 -9.59 12.65 -7.46
CA PRO A 133 -9.18 11.60 -8.41
C PRO A 133 -7.93 10.81 -7.98
N CYS A 134 -7.50 10.92 -6.72
CA CYS A 134 -6.27 10.35 -6.22
C CYS A 134 -6.34 8.82 -6.10
N CYS A 135 -5.53 8.12 -6.90
CA CYS A 135 -5.38 6.68 -6.79
C CYS A 135 -4.38 6.32 -5.67
N LEU A 136 -4.88 6.13 -4.45
CA LEU A 136 -4.09 5.77 -3.26
C LEU A 136 -3.54 4.34 -3.33
N SER A 137 -2.23 4.22 -3.15
CA SER A 137 -1.52 2.97 -2.86
C SER A 137 -1.26 2.88 -1.36
N PHE A 138 -2.01 2.00 -0.69
CA PHE A 138 -1.81 1.70 0.72
C PHE A 138 -0.56 0.85 0.90
N LYS A 139 0.48 1.45 1.49
CA LYS A 139 1.81 0.84 1.60
C LYS A 139 1.99 0.07 2.91
N ARG A 140 1.49 0.64 4.01
CA ARG A 140 1.73 0.10 5.35
C ARG A 140 0.51 0.32 6.24
N ALA A 141 0.18 -0.71 7.02
CA ALA A 141 -0.68 -0.62 8.18
C ALA A 141 0.08 -1.21 9.36
N LYS A 142 0.35 -0.39 10.38
CA LYS A 142 0.97 -0.81 11.63
C LYS A 142 -0.13 -0.89 12.69
N VAL A 143 -0.20 -2.02 13.38
CA VAL A 143 -1.08 -2.20 14.54
C VAL A 143 -0.20 -2.33 15.77
N THR A 144 -0.51 -1.55 16.80
CA THR A 144 0.19 -1.53 18.08
C THR A 144 -0.84 -1.55 19.19
N PRO A 145 -1.22 -2.74 19.70
CA PRO A 145 -2.25 -2.89 20.74
C PRO A 145 -2.01 -2.03 21.97
N ASP A 146 -0.76 -1.96 22.43
CA ASP A 146 -0.35 -1.28 23.66
C ASP A 146 0.34 0.07 23.39
N GLY A 147 0.23 0.61 22.17
CA GLY A 147 0.84 1.89 21.80
C GLY A 147 -0.11 3.06 21.96
N CYS A 148 0.41 4.30 21.97
CA CYS A 148 -0.41 5.51 21.95
C CYS A 148 -1.30 5.65 20.70
N LYS A 149 -1.03 4.84 19.67
CA LYS A 149 -1.85 4.72 18.47
C LYS A 149 -2.12 3.26 18.21
N TYR A 150 -3.37 2.85 18.29
CA TYR A 150 -3.79 1.49 18.03
C TYR A 150 -3.52 1.06 16.58
N VAL A 151 -3.93 1.87 15.60
CA VAL A 151 -3.70 1.59 14.17
C VAL A 151 -3.14 2.83 13.48
N VAL A 152 -2.09 2.65 12.68
CA VAL A 152 -1.53 3.68 11.81
C VAL A 152 -1.45 3.16 10.39
N VAL A 153 -2.18 3.82 9.48
CA VAL A 153 -2.18 3.52 8.05
C VAL A 153 -1.50 4.64 7.29
N VAL A 154 -0.64 4.25 6.34
CA VAL A 154 0.04 5.16 5.43
C VAL A 154 -0.20 4.74 3.99
N ALA A 155 -0.59 5.73 3.18
CA ALA A 155 -0.77 5.56 1.74
C ALA A 155 -0.16 6.75 0.98
N ARG A 156 0.20 6.53 -0.28
CA ARG A 156 0.63 7.58 -1.20
C ARG A 156 -0.18 7.52 -2.48
N CYS A 157 -0.55 8.68 -3.03
CA CYS A 157 -1.13 8.73 -4.36
C CYS A 157 -0.10 8.28 -5.39
N THR A 158 -0.49 7.41 -6.32
CA THR A 158 0.44 6.90 -7.34
C THR A 158 0.79 7.94 -8.41
N VAL A 159 -0.07 8.97 -8.58
CA VAL A 159 0.05 10.05 -9.57
C VAL A 159 0.71 11.27 -8.92
N CYS A 160 -0.02 12.07 -8.13
CA CYS A 160 0.47 13.32 -7.53
C CYS A 160 1.35 13.15 -6.27
N LYS A 161 1.68 11.92 -5.87
CA LYS A 161 2.54 11.59 -4.71
C LYS A 161 2.08 12.11 -3.34
N SER A 162 0.91 12.71 -3.26
CA SER A 162 0.29 13.17 -2.02
C SER A 162 0.19 12.05 -0.98
N HIS A 163 0.41 12.43 0.28
CA HIS A 163 0.58 11.53 1.40
C HIS A 163 -0.68 11.47 2.25
N PHE A 164 -1.16 10.25 2.49
CA PHE A 164 -2.29 9.95 3.37
C PHE A 164 -1.80 9.26 4.63
N LYS A 165 -2.25 9.76 5.78
CA LYS A 165 -2.02 9.17 7.10
C LYS A 165 -3.34 9.05 7.84
N GLY A 166 -3.73 7.83 8.18
CA GLY A 166 -4.88 7.53 9.03
C GLY A 166 -4.40 7.00 10.38
N THR A 167 -4.96 7.48 11.48
CA THR A 167 -4.64 7.00 12.83
C THR A 167 -5.90 6.73 13.65
N ILE A 168 -5.92 5.58 14.32
CA ILE A 168 -6.86 5.24 15.37
C ILE A 168 -6.05 5.25 16.66
N ASP A 169 -6.40 6.12 17.60
CA ASP A 169 -5.60 6.35 18.79
C ASP A 169 -5.82 5.23 19.82
N GLU A 170 -7.08 4.94 20.16
CA GLU A 170 -7.43 3.91 21.15
C GLU A 170 -8.05 2.67 20.50
N ARG A 171 -7.88 1.51 21.15
CA ARG A 171 -8.54 0.26 20.73
C ARG A 171 -10.05 0.42 20.89
N PRO A 172 -10.86 0.26 19.83
CA PRO A 172 -12.30 0.38 19.94
C PRO A 172 -12.91 -0.69 20.84
N ALA A 173 -13.97 -0.33 21.55
CA ALA A 173 -14.78 -1.27 22.31
C ALA A 173 -15.51 -2.25 21.38
N GLU A 174 -15.88 -3.40 21.92
CA GLU A 174 -16.65 -4.37 21.16
C GLU A 174 -18.00 -3.76 20.74
N ASN A 175 -18.35 -3.95 19.46
CA ASN A 175 -19.57 -3.41 18.84
C ASN A 175 -19.69 -1.87 18.82
N SER A 176 -18.61 -1.12 19.04
CA SER A 176 -18.62 0.34 18.88
C SER A 176 -18.31 0.75 17.44
N ARG A 177 -18.77 1.94 17.05
CA ARG A 177 -18.28 2.62 15.83
C ARG A 177 -16.83 3.01 16.03
N VAL A 178 -16.08 3.08 14.94
CA VAL A 178 -14.64 3.38 14.97
C VAL A 178 -14.37 4.64 14.18
N LEU A 179 -13.68 5.58 14.81
CA LEU A 179 -13.25 6.84 14.20
C LEU A 179 -11.77 6.75 13.88
N MET A 180 -11.42 7.01 12.62
CA MET A 180 -10.02 7.12 12.19
C MET A 180 -9.73 8.53 11.73
N ASN A 181 -8.85 9.19 12.47
CA ASN A 181 -8.37 10.54 12.17
C ASN A 181 -7.46 10.48 10.95
N CYS A 182 -7.84 11.18 9.88
CA CYS A 182 -7.15 11.14 8.60
C CYS A 182 -6.60 12.52 8.25
N ILE A 183 -5.36 12.52 7.76
CA ILE A 183 -4.66 13.69 7.26
C ILE A 183 -4.17 13.36 5.85
N TYR A 184 -4.53 14.19 4.89
CA TYR A 184 -4.06 14.12 3.51
C TYR A 184 -3.29 15.38 3.14
N THR A 185 -2.01 15.25 2.88
CA THR A 185 -1.08 16.36 2.63
C THR A 185 -0.39 16.18 1.30
N GLY A 186 -0.38 17.19 0.44
CA GLY A 186 0.32 17.10 -0.84
C GLY A 186 -0.28 17.93 -1.95
N ASN A 187 0.25 17.73 -3.14
CA ASN A 187 -0.18 18.40 -4.36
C ASN A 187 -1.46 17.77 -4.95
N TYR A 188 -2.46 17.51 -4.11
CA TYR A 188 -3.69 16.88 -4.56
C TYR A 188 -4.61 17.81 -5.37
N ASN A 189 -4.31 19.11 -5.37
CA ASN A 189 -4.96 20.11 -6.22
C ASN A 189 -4.41 20.09 -7.67
N GLU A 190 -3.27 19.45 -7.91
CA GLU A 190 -2.75 19.29 -9.26
C GLU A 190 -3.64 18.33 -10.06
N GLU A 191 -3.86 18.68 -11.32
CA GLU A 191 -4.66 17.87 -12.22
C GLU A 191 -4.02 16.50 -12.44
N HIS A 192 -4.82 15.45 -12.26
CA HIS A 192 -4.35 14.09 -12.49
C HIS A 192 -4.34 13.80 -13.98
N THR A 193 -3.20 14.06 -14.62
CA THR A 193 -2.97 13.82 -16.06
C THR A 193 -3.20 12.37 -16.48
N ILE A 194 -3.10 11.42 -15.54
CA ILE A 194 -3.30 9.98 -15.80
C ILE A 194 -4.39 9.44 -14.88
N SER A 195 -5.47 8.93 -15.48
CA SER A 195 -6.55 8.22 -14.80
C SER A 195 -6.14 6.78 -14.43
N ARG A 196 -5.30 6.66 -13.39
CA ARG A 196 -4.95 5.37 -12.81
C ARG A 196 -6.13 4.80 -12.03
N LYS A 197 -6.47 3.55 -12.33
CA LYS A 197 -7.48 2.80 -11.59
C LYS A 197 -6.83 1.90 -10.56
N ARG A 198 -7.53 1.70 -9.45
CA ARG A 198 -7.09 0.83 -8.38
C ARG A 198 -7.31 -0.63 -8.76
N ARG A 199 -6.38 -1.50 -8.35
CA ARG A 199 -6.56 -2.95 -8.44
C ARG A 199 -7.72 -3.41 -7.56
N MET A 200 -8.62 -4.22 -8.12
CA MET A 200 -9.66 -4.91 -7.36
C MET A 200 -9.01 -5.96 -6.44
N LEU A 201 -9.42 -6.00 -5.17
CA LEU A 201 -8.87 -6.90 -4.14
C LEU A 201 -10.00 -7.43 -3.25
N GLY A 202 -9.82 -8.66 -2.76
CA GLY A 202 -10.63 -9.25 -1.69
C GLY A 202 -12.14 -9.11 -1.92
N PRO A 203 -12.90 -8.45 -1.02
CA PRO A 203 -14.36 -8.32 -1.10
C PRO A 203 -14.85 -7.69 -2.41
N THR A 204 -14.08 -6.76 -2.98
CA THR A 204 -14.44 -6.09 -4.25
C THR A 204 -14.48 -7.07 -5.41
N ILE A 205 -13.58 -8.06 -5.43
CA ILE A 205 -13.58 -9.11 -6.47
C ILE A 205 -14.85 -9.94 -6.33
N SER A 206 -15.16 -10.41 -5.13
CA SER A 206 -16.35 -11.22 -4.87
C SER A 206 -17.63 -10.47 -5.26
N LYS A 207 -17.76 -9.20 -4.87
CA LYS A 207 -18.90 -8.34 -5.23
C LYS A 207 -19.13 -8.30 -6.75
N TYR A 208 -18.09 -7.98 -7.52
CA TYR A 208 -18.21 -7.89 -8.98
C TYR A 208 -18.43 -9.25 -9.63
N THR A 209 -17.79 -10.30 -9.13
CA THR A 209 -17.99 -11.66 -9.63
C THR A 209 -19.43 -12.11 -9.45
N THR A 210 -20.02 -11.91 -8.26
CA THR A 210 -21.42 -12.26 -7.99
C THR A 210 -22.37 -11.50 -8.94
N SER A 211 -22.20 -10.19 -9.11
CA SER A 211 -23.09 -9.43 -9.98
C SER A 211 -22.95 -9.78 -11.47
N ILE A 212 -21.73 -10.02 -11.95
CA ILE A 212 -21.49 -10.29 -13.38
C ILE A 212 -21.85 -11.74 -13.79
N ILE A 213 -21.63 -12.70 -12.89
CA ILE A 213 -21.82 -14.13 -13.19
C ILE A 213 -23.16 -14.62 -12.66
N ASN A 214 -23.42 -14.43 -11.37
CA ASN A 214 -24.62 -15.01 -10.74
C ASN A 214 -25.89 -14.23 -11.13
N GLU A 215 -25.81 -12.89 -11.18
CA GLU A 215 -26.94 -12.05 -11.59
C GLU A 215 -26.99 -11.83 -13.12
N GLY A 216 -25.97 -12.28 -13.86
CA GLY A 216 -25.91 -12.17 -15.33
C GLY A 216 -25.77 -10.74 -15.86
N VAL A 217 -25.37 -9.78 -15.02
CA VAL A 217 -25.29 -8.36 -15.40
C VAL A 217 -24.07 -8.12 -16.29
N SER A 218 -24.21 -7.24 -17.30
CA SER A 218 -23.09 -6.87 -18.15
C SER A 218 -22.00 -6.13 -17.36
N CYS A 219 -20.73 -6.23 -17.80
CA CYS A 219 -19.62 -5.51 -17.18
C CYS A 219 -19.85 -4.00 -17.17
N GLU A 220 -20.48 -3.48 -18.22
CA GLU A 220 -20.64 -2.05 -18.44
C GLU A 220 -21.78 -1.52 -17.58
N THR A 221 -22.90 -2.23 -17.50
CA THR A 221 -24.01 -1.94 -16.58
C THR A 221 -23.54 -1.98 -15.12
N THR A 222 -22.64 -2.91 -14.76
CA THR A 222 -22.07 -2.96 -13.41
C THR A 222 -21.25 -1.70 -13.09
N ARG A 223 -20.48 -1.19 -14.07
CA ARG A 223 -19.74 0.06 -13.91
C ARG A 223 -20.67 1.27 -13.82
N GLU A 224 -21.71 1.31 -14.64
CA GLU A 224 -22.73 2.36 -14.61
C GLU A 224 -23.43 2.42 -13.24
N ARG A 225 -23.79 1.27 -12.66
CA ARG A 225 -24.37 1.19 -11.31
C ARG A 225 -23.42 1.73 -10.24
N GLU A 226 -22.13 1.38 -10.30
CA GLU A 226 -21.15 1.92 -9.35
C GLU A 226 -20.87 3.40 -9.58
N ALA A 227 -20.86 3.86 -10.82
CA ALA A 227 -20.75 5.28 -11.15
C ALA A 227 -21.95 6.05 -10.59
N ALA A 228 -23.18 5.56 -10.78
CA ALA A 228 -24.39 6.15 -10.22
C ALA A 228 -24.39 6.16 -8.69
N ARG A 229 -23.84 5.12 -8.05
CA ARG A 229 -23.71 5.05 -6.58
C ARG A 229 -22.69 6.05 -6.03
N LEU A 230 -21.56 6.21 -6.72
CA LEU A 230 -20.38 6.89 -6.17
C LEU A 230 -20.20 8.31 -6.67
N MET A 231 -20.69 8.66 -7.86
CA MET A 231 -20.44 9.95 -8.51
C MET A 231 -21.64 10.88 -8.36
N LYS A 232 -21.35 12.17 -8.14
CA LYS A 232 -22.32 13.25 -8.30
C LYS A 232 -22.10 13.97 -9.64
N ILE A 233 -23.06 14.79 -10.05
CA ILE A 233 -22.94 15.61 -11.26
C ILE A 233 -21.70 16.51 -11.12
N GLY A 234 -20.79 16.44 -12.09
CA GLY A 234 -19.53 17.18 -12.11
C GLY A 234 -18.34 16.46 -11.46
N ASP A 235 -18.53 15.31 -10.81
CA ASP A 235 -17.42 14.52 -10.27
C ASP A 235 -16.62 13.84 -11.39
N CYS A 236 -15.31 13.72 -11.19
CA CYS A 236 -14.47 12.85 -12.02
C CYS A 236 -14.75 11.36 -11.72
N GLU A 237 -14.44 10.45 -12.65
CA GLU A 237 -14.65 9.02 -12.42
C GLU A 237 -13.68 8.48 -11.35
N PRO A 238 -14.19 7.91 -10.23
CA PRO A 238 -13.36 7.45 -9.13
C PRO A 238 -12.29 6.44 -9.56
N PRO A 239 -11.10 6.46 -8.93
CA PRO A 239 -10.09 5.41 -9.12
C PRO A 239 -10.55 4.03 -8.65
N ILE A 240 -11.55 3.95 -7.76
CA ILE A 240 -12.10 2.71 -7.22
C ILE A 240 -13.02 1.97 -8.20
N ILE A 241 -13.56 2.65 -9.22
CA ILE A 241 -14.34 2.01 -10.28
C ILE A 241 -13.38 1.34 -11.27
N PRO A 242 -13.45 0.00 -11.45
CA PRO A 242 -12.55 -0.72 -12.35
C PRO A 242 -12.87 -0.42 -13.82
N ARG A 243 -11.88 -0.63 -14.70
CA ARG A 243 -12.08 -0.54 -16.15
C ARG A 243 -12.91 -1.74 -16.64
N GLY A 244 -13.68 -1.55 -17.71
CA GLY A 244 -14.46 -2.64 -18.35
C GLY A 244 -13.60 -3.83 -18.74
N ASN A 245 -12.41 -3.60 -19.31
CA ASN A 245 -11.43 -4.65 -19.61
C ASN A 245 -11.04 -5.49 -18.37
N SER A 246 -10.90 -4.85 -17.21
CA SER A 246 -10.55 -5.53 -15.97
C SER A 246 -11.69 -6.43 -15.47
N LEU A 247 -12.94 -6.00 -15.64
CA LEU A 247 -14.14 -6.80 -15.32
C LEU A 247 -14.32 -7.96 -16.29
N ARG A 248 -14.13 -7.75 -17.60
CA ARG A 248 -14.14 -8.82 -18.59
C ARG A 248 -13.07 -9.88 -18.30
N ALA A 249 -11.86 -9.45 -17.98
CA ALA A 249 -10.77 -10.35 -17.58
C ALA A 249 -11.05 -11.07 -16.25
N LEU A 250 -11.81 -10.44 -15.34
CA LEU A 250 -12.26 -11.10 -14.10
C LEU A 250 -13.29 -12.18 -14.41
N LYS A 251 -14.31 -11.86 -15.21
CA LYS A 251 -15.34 -12.81 -15.67
C LYS A 251 -14.70 -14.02 -16.34
N ALA A 252 -13.82 -13.78 -17.31
CA ALA A 252 -13.16 -14.85 -18.05
C ALA A 252 -12.36 -15.78 -17.13
N ARG A 253 -11.57 -15.23 -16.20
CA ARG A 253 -10.79 -16.04 -15.24
C ARG A 253 -11.66 -16.86 -14.30
N LYS A 254 -12.78 -16.29 -13.84
CA LYS A 254 -13.69 -17.01 -12.93
C LYS A 254 -14.41 -18.14 -13.66
N LEU A 255 -14.92 -17.90 -14.87
CA LEU A 255 -15.50 -18.95 -15.71
C LEU A 255 -14.47 -20.05 -16.00
N ALA A 256 -13.23 -19.70 -16.32
CA ALA A 256 -12.17 -20.68 -16.53
C ALA A 256 -11.88 -21.51 -15.27
N SER A 257 -11.89 -20.91 -14.07
CA SER A 257 -11.69 -21.65 -12.81
C SER A 257 -12.84 -22.59 -12.44
N GLU A 258 -14.02 -22.40 -13.02
CA GLU A 258 -15.20 -23.24 -12.79
C GLU A 258 -15.35 -24.34 -13.85
N ARG A 259 -14.53 -24.31 -14.91
CA ARG A 259 -14.51 -25.37 -15.90
C ARG A 259 -13.86 -26.62 -15.31
N ARG A 260 -14.50 -27.78 -15.54
CA ARG A 260 -13.95 -29.10 -15.21
C ARG A 260 -12.69 -29.45 -16.01
N HIS A 261 -12.60 -28.92 -17.23
CA HIS A 261 -11.48 -29.13 -18.15
C HIS A 261 -11.33 -27.92 -19.09
N GLU A 262 -10.11 -27.65 -19.58
CA GLU A 262 -9.87 -26.53 -20.50
C GLU A 262 -10.58 -26.71 -21.85
N ASP A 263 -10.51 -27.92 -22.39
CA ASP A 263 -11.30 -28.34 -23.55
C ASP A 263 -12.75 -28.60 -23.17
N THR A 264 -13.66 -27.95 -23.91
CA THR A 264 -15.11 -28.02 -23.71
C THR A 264 -15.69 -29.40 -23.98
N LEU A 265 -15.17 -30.14 -24.97
CA LEU A 265 -15.70 -31.47 -25.30
C LEU A 265 -15.36 -32.47 -24.20
N THR A 266 -14.11 -32.47 -23.76
CA THR A 266 -13.65 -33.29 -22.63
C THR A 266 -14.41 -32.95 -21.34
N ALA A 267 -14.68 -31.67 -21.08
CA ALA A 267 -15.49 -31.26 -19.93
C ALA A 267 -16.91 -31.86 -19.97
N LEU A 268 -17.56 -31.85 -21.15
CA LEU A 268 -18.90 -32.44 -21.32
C LEU A 268 -18.90 -33.95 -21.11
N VAL A 269 -17.89 -34.67 -21.63
CA VAL A 269 -17.75 -36.12 -21.43
C VAL A 269 -17.54 -36.46 -19.95
N LEU A 270 -16.77 -35.65 -19.21
CA LEU A 270 -16.59 -35.84 -17.77
C LEU A 270 -17.91 -35.62 -17.01
N MET A 271 -18.69 -34.61 -17.38
CA MET A 271 -19.99 -34.33 -16.75
C MET A 271 -21.00 -35.45 -17.00
N GLN A 272 -21.03 -36.04 -18.20
CA GLN A 272 -21.92 -37.16 -18.53
C GLN A 272 -21.59 -38.46 -17.77
N LYS A 273 -20.35 -38.64 -17.30
CA LYS A 273 -19.93 -39.84 -16.55
C LYS A 273 -20.22 -39.75 -15.05
N GLU A 274 -20.60 -38.58 -14.54
CA GLU A 274 -20.94 -38.34 -13.14
C GLU A 274 -22.43 -38.55 -12.85
N GLU A 275 -23.27 -38.68 -13.88
CA GLU A 275 -24.69 -39.07 -13.82
C GLU A 275 -24.86 -40.60 -13.90
#